data_AF-A0A448ZNF3-F1
#
_entry.id   AF-A0A448ZNF3-F1
#
_cell.length_a   1.000
_cell.length_b   1.000
_cell.length_c   1.000
_cell.angle_alpha   90.00
_cell.angle_beta   90.00
_cell.angle_gamma   90.00
#
_symmetry.space_group_name_H-M   'P 1'
#
loop_
_entity.id
_entity.type
_entity.pdbx_description
1 polymer ?
#
loop_
_entity_poly.entity_id
_entity_poly.type
_entity_poly.pdbx_seq_one_letter_code
_entity_poly.pdbx_strand_id
1 'polypeptide(L)'
;MATSYSIRNVSCVNEAKAGVPILTGIGYLDHMIDQWNSHAQVGVGLEVVAKTSQDTTEDETKEDGDSKTNPPTDDHADRNQYASGNQVELCTAVGNTLGLALKKVLASTEDTSPTNSRFCCPLDEALVECQISSTNDATAEDDVATYSLAPYGIYPRNVGRTQIGKLQTFAIESFWRALASSSGIAISLKKIRGDNAHHIVESSFKAFSRALRVFLDPPGIWNQGSPNDLEGIALKREGKIERTTKETSISVHVLFNGSSEDTLVETGTPFLDKFYTVLAQEANMTLKIRCKGDLWVDDHHTAEDVSIAIGQCLTQALGNKAGLNRMWLSNATSKDATVEVTMDLSNRPYFEHNLHEILGRNEYVDFDGEIGDSSVDNAALLSCEMLEHCLDSLVMNSRMTVHIVGKEVEETTRVADVCLATAMAFGRALRVCSMVDQRRAGTTASSKGTLSV
;
A
#
# COMPACT_ATOMS: atom_id res chain seq x y z
N MET A 1 -24.42 28.99 -2.43
CA MET A 1 -23.63 30.11 -1.87
C MET A 1 -22.41 30.31 -2.76
N ALA A 2 -22.04 31.54 -3.08
CA ALA A 2 -20.83 31.80 -3.87
C ALA A 2 -19.60 31.33 -3.07
N THR A 3 -18.74 30.51 -3.68
CA THR A 3 -17.56 29.99 -2.99
C THR A 3 -16.56 31.12 -2.73
N SER A 4 -16.05 31.23 -1.50
CA SER A 4 -15.00 32.16 -1.05
C SER A 4 -13.64 31.92 -1.72
N TYR A 5 -13.50 30.79 -2.43
CA TYR A 5 -12.29 30.37 -3.11
C TYR A 5 -12.56 30.17 -4.61
N SER A 6 -11.58 30.56 -5.44
CA SER A 6 -11.43 30.18 -6.84
C SER A 6 -10.22 29.26 -6.99
N ILE A 7 -10.21 28.41 -8.02
CA ILE A 7 -9.10 27.50 -8.31
C ILE A 7 -8.63 27.76 -9.73
N ARG A 8 -7.32 27.95 -9.89
CA ARG A 8 -6.65 28.19 -11.17
C ARG A 8 -5.51 27.21 -11.39
N ASN A 9 -4.93 27.25 -12.59
CA ASN A 9 -3.77 26.42 -12.97
C ASN A 9 -3.99 24.91 -12.75
N VAL A 10 -5.21 24.43 -13.00
CA VAL A 10 -5.57 23.03 -12.74
C VAL A 10 -4.93 22.11 -13.77
N SER A 11 -4.26 21.07 -13.31
CA SER A 11 -3.72 19.98 -14.12
C SER A 11 -4.09 18.64 -13.50
N CYS A 12 -4.50 17.69 -14.34
CA CYS A 12 -4.74 16.29 -14.01
C CYS A 12 -4.42 15.47 -15.27
N VAL A 13 -3.30 14.76 -15.26
CA VAL A 13 -2.77 14.06 -16.43
C VAL A 13 -2.35 12.64 -16.06
N ASN A 14 -2.71 11.65 -16.88
CA ASN A 14 -2.30 10.26 -16.67
C ASN A 14 -0.84 10.06 -17.10
N GLU A 15 -0.05 9.34 -16.30
CA GLU A 15 1.33 8.90 -16.56
C GLU A 15 2.36 10.02 -16.79
N ALA A 16 2.02 11.26 -16.40
CA ALA A 16 2.91 12.40 -16.47
C ALA A 16 2.96 13.12 -15.12
N LYS A 17 4.08 13.79 -14.83
CA LYS A 17 4.15 14.72 -13.69
C LYS A 17 3.35 15.98 -14.02
N ALA A 18 2.66 16.51 -13.02
CA ALA A 18 2.09 17.85 -13.15
C ALA A 18 3.22 18.89 -13.29
N GLY A 19 3.07 19.79 -14.26
CA GLY A 19 3.94 20.97 -14.39
C GLY A 19 3.56 22.11 -13.45
N VAL A 20 2.51 21.93 -12.64
CA VAL A 20 1.97 22.94 -11.72
C VAL A 20 2.08 22.40 -10.29
N PRO A 21 2.47 23.23 -9.30
CA PRO A 21 2.47 22.82 -7.90
C PRO A 21 1.04 22.58 -7.36
N ILE A 22 0.95 21.90 -6.21
CA ILE A 22 -0.28 21.79 -5.43
C ILE A 22 -0.20 22.86 -4.33
N LEU A 23 -1.06 23.88 -4.44
CA LEU A 23 -1.13 25.01 -3.52
C LEU A 23 -2.58 25.22 -3.07
N THR A 24 -3.04 24.42 -2.12
CA THR A 24 -4.39 24.57 -1.53
C THR A 24 -4.46 25.65 -0.47
N GLY A 25 -3.30 26.11 0.04
CA GLY A 25 -3.22 26.96 1.22
C GLY A 25 -3.52 26.23 2.54
N ILE A 26 -3.55 24.89 2.53
CA ILE A 26 -3.48 24.01 3.69
C ILE A 26 -2.42 22.93 3.42
N GLY A 27 -1.21 23.10 3.94
CA GLY A 27 -0.06 22.28 3.56
C GLY A 27 -0.22 20.78 3.81
N TYR A 28 -1.05 20.38 4.78
CA TYR A 28 -1.38 18.96 4.97
C TYR A 28 -2.23 18.41 3.81
N LEU A 29 -3.20 19.18 3.32
CA LEU A 29 -4.03 18.78 2.17
C LEU A 29 -3.18 18.70 0.89
N ASP A 30 -2.22 19.62 0.71
CA ASP A 30 -1.26 19.55 -0.40
C ASP A 30 -0.53 18.20 -0.40
N HIS A 31 -0.02 17.79 0.77
CA HIS A 31 0.66 16.50 0.94
C HIS A 31 -0.25 15.29 0.69
N MET A 32 -1.54 15.40 0.99
CA MET A 32 -2.53 14.34 0.72
C MET A 32 -2.85 14.22 -0.77
N ILE A 33 -3.01 15.35 -1.48
CA ILE A 33 -3.26 15.33 -2.93
C ILE A 33 -2.01 14.83 -3.68
N ASP A 34 -0.81 15.14 -3.20
CA ASP A 34 0.45 14.68 -3.81
C ASP A 34 0.64 13.14 -3.78
N GLN A 35 -0.18 12.42 -2.99
CA GLN A 35 -0.21 10.96 -3.03
C GLN A 35 -0.63 10.43 -4.42
N TRP A 36 -1.38 11.23 -5.21
CA TRP A 36 -1.78 10.87 -6.57
C TRP A 36 -0.56 10.84 -7.50
N ASN A 37 0.28 11.89 -7.43
CA ASN A 37 1.55 11.96 -8.16
C ASN A 37 2.43 10.75 -7.80
N SER A 38 2.52 10.43 -6.52
CA SER A 38 3.42 9.40 -5.99
C SER A 38 2.93 7.97 -6.22
N HIS A 39 1.61 7.72 -6.15
CA HIS A 39 1.06 6.36 -6.05
C HIS A 39 0.08 6.02 -7.16
N ALA A 40 -0.66 7.00 -7.70
CA ALA A 40 -1.55 6.82 -8.84
C ALA A 40 -0.84 6.98 -10.19
N GLN A 41 0.34 7.61 -10.21
CA GLN A 41 0.99 8.08 -11.45
C GLN A 41 0.03 8.96 -12.26
N VAL A 42 -0.79 9.75 -11.56
CA VAL A 42 -1.66 10.77 -12.12
C VAL A 42 -1.11 12.11 -11.65
N GLY A 43 -0.58 12.89 -12.58
CA GLY A 43 -0.02 14.21 -12.36
C GLY A 43 -1.10 15.21 -12.01
N VAL A 44 -1.13 15.66 -10.75
CA VAL A 44 -2.08 16.65 -10.24
C VAL A 44 -1.38 17.92 -9.76
N GLY A 45 -1.92 19.07 -10.15
CA GLY A 45 -1.49 20.39 -9.70
C GLY A 45 -2.66 21.38 -9.76
N LEU A 46 -2.69 22.33 -8.83
CA LEU A 46 -3.73 23.37 -8.74
C LEU A 46 -3.28 24.48 -7.80
N GLU A 47 -3.87 25.65 -7.95
CA GLU A 47 -3.67 26.78 -7.04
C GLU A 47 -5.01 27.35 -6.57
N VAL A 48 -5.20 27.40 -5.25
CA VAL A 48 -6.36 28.03 -4.60
C VAL A 48 -6.07 29.52 -4.40
N VAL A 49 -7.04 30.35 -4.77
CA VAL A 49 -7.00 31.80 -4.57
C VAL A 49 -8.26 32.23 -3.81
N ALA A 50 -8.13 33.05 -2.77
CA ALA A 50 -9.28 33.64 -2.10
C ALA A 50 -9.93 34.69 -3.02
N LYS A 51 -11.25 34.64 -3.19
CA LYS A 51 -11.98 35.67 -3.93
C LYS A 51 -12.01 36.94 -3.10
N THR A 52 -11.55 38.05 -3.67
CA THR A 52 -11.72 39.37 -3.05
C THR A 52 -13.08 39.96 -3.45
N SER A 53 -13.58 40.91 -2.68
CA SER A 53 -14.86 41.60 -2.92
C SER A 53 -14.95 42.39 -4.25
N GLN A 54 -13.92 42.34 -5.10
CA GLN A 54 -13.90 42.91 -6.44
C GLN A 54 -14.13 41.89 -7.58
N ASP A 55 -14.10 40.58 -7.31
CA ASP A 55 -14.27 39.53 -8.34
C ASP A 55 -15.74 39.29 -8.79
N THR A 56 -16.70 40.09 -8.33
CA THR A 56 -18.12 39.93 -8.66
C THR A 56 -18.56 40.65 -9.94
N THR A 57 -17.64 41.25 -10.68
CA THR A 57 -17.94 41.88 -11.97
C THR A 57 -16.76 41.71 -12.90
N GLU A 58 -16.80 40.73 -13.80
CA GLU A 58 -16.59 40.97 -15.22
C GLU A 58 -16.82 39.69 -16.05
N ASP A 59 -17.42 39.95 -17.22
CA ASP A 59 -17.88 39.04 -18.25
C ASP A 59 -16.72 38.26 -18.87
N GLU A 60 -17.01 37.04 -19.32
CA GLU A 60 -16.11 36.23 -20.13
C GLU A 60 -15.88 36.95 -21.48
N THR A 61 -14.69 37.49 -21.72
CA THR A 61 -14.02 37.54 -23.04
C THR A 61 -12.70 38.30 -22.92
N LYS A 62 -11.57 37.59 -23.05
CA LYS A 62 -10.40 38.06 -23.80
C LYS A 62 -9.35 36.95 -23.94
N GLU A 63 -9.04 36.68 -25.21
CA GLU A 63 -7.94 35.85 -25.68
C GLU A 63 -6.57 36.48 -25.37
N ASP A 64 -5.64 35.59 -25.06
CA ASP A 64 -4.17 35.61 -25.17
C ASP A 64 -3.44 36.97 -25.33
N GLY A 65 -2.75 37.33 -24.25
CA GLY A 65 -1.61 38.24 -24.27
C GLY A 65 -0.39 37.55 -23.64
N ASP A 66 0.61 37.25 -24.46
CA ASP A 66 1.90 36.66 -24.10
C ASP A 66 2.64 37.58 -23.11
N SER A 67 2.46 37.30 -21.83
CA SER A 67 3.17 37.95 -20.72
C SER A 67 4.18 36.95 -20.17
N LYS A 68 5.44 37.11 -20.58
CA LYS A 68 6.60 36.51 -19.91
C LYS A 68 6.65 36.99 -18.46
N THR A 69 5.96 36.29 -17.58
CA THR A 69 6.14 36.44 -16.13
C THR A 69 7.39 35.68 -15.74
N ASN A 70 8.27 36.37 -15.01
CA ASN A 70 9.41 35.75 -14.35
C ASN A 70 8.95 34.54 -13.52
N PRO A 71 9.78 33.48 -13.38
CA PRO A 71 9.44 32.37 -12.51
C PRO A 71 9.13 32.92 -11.11
N PRO A 72 8.09 32.40 -10.42
CA PRO A 72 7.76 32.88 -9.09
C PRO A 72 9.00 32.76 -8.21
N THR A 73 9.42 33.89 -7.64
CA THR A 73 10.39 33.88 -6.56
C THR A 73 9.81 33.05 -5.41
N ASP A 74 10.67 32.25 -4.78
CA ASP A 74 10.42 31.31 -3.68
C ASP A 74 9.85 31.98 -2.41
N ASP A 75 8.69 32.63 -2.52
CA ASP A 75 7.94 33.20 -1.40
C ASP A 75 6.82 32.23 -1.02
N HIS A 76 7.22 31.01 -0.66
CA HIS A 76 6.39 29.94 -0.11
C HIS A 76 6.13 30.10 1.41
N ALA A 77 6.18 31.32 1.95
CA ALA A 77 6.37 31.56 3.38
C ALA A 77 5.23 31.03 4.28
N ASP A 78 3.99 30.90 3.79
CA ASP A 78 2.90 30.26 4.54
C ASP A 78 2.06 29.29 3.69
N ARG A 79 2.39 28.00 3.77
CA ARG A 79 1.57 26.91 3.19
C ARG A 79 0.21 26.71 3.87
N ASN A 80 -0.12 27.46 4.91
CA ASN A 80 -1.38 27.37 5.65
C ASN A 80 -2.19 28.68 5.65
N GLN A 81 -1.94 29.56 4.67
CA GLN A 81 -2.58 30.88 4.57
C GLN A 81 -4.13 30.86 4.56
N TYR A 82 -4.76 29.74 4.21
CA TYR A 82 -6.23 29.59 4.23
C TYR A 82 -6.74 28.67 5.35
N ALA A 83 -5.87 28.18 6.21
CA ALA A 83 -6.25 27.19 7.23
C ALA A 83 -7.11 27.77 8.35
N SER A 84 -7.17 29.09 8.53
CA SER A 84 -8.12 29.74 9.46
C SER A 84 -9.50 29.99 8.85
N GLY A 85 -9.67 29.76 7.54
CA GLY A 85 -10.93 29.97 6.83
C GLY A 85 -11.89 28.78 6.93
N ASN A 86 -12.94 28.80 6.11
CA ASN A 86 -13.89 27.69 5.99
C ASN A 86 -13.26 26.53 5.22
N GLN A 87 -12.73 25.54 5.94
CA GLN A 87 -12.03 24.41 5.33
C GLN A 87 -12.96 23.43 4.62
N VAL A 88 -14.24 23.33 5.02
CA VAL A 88 -15.23 22.50 4.31
C VAL A 88 -15.45 23.06 2.91
N GLU A 89 -15.67 24.37 2.81
CA GLU A 89 -15.84 25.05 1.54
C GLU A 89 -14.61 24.93 0.64
N LEU A 90 -13.41 25.09 1.22
CA LEU A 90 -12.14 24.89 0.51
C LEU A 90 -11.99 23.45 0.01
N CYS A 91 -12.17 22.46 0.89
CA CYS A 91 -12.05 21.04 0.56
C CYS A 91 -13.07 20.61 -0.50
N THR A 92 -14.31 21.11 -0.43
CA THR A 92 -15.34 20.89 -1.45
C THR A 92 -14.96 21.52 -2.79
N ALA A 93 -14.48 22.76 -2.80
CA ALA A 93 -14.04 23.41 -4.04
C ALA A 93 -12.88 22.66 -4.71
N VAL A 94 -11.89 22.25 -3.91
CA VAL A 94 -10.73 21.45 -4.38
C VAL A 94 -11.20 20.08 -4.89
N GLY A 95 -12.03 19.37 -4.13
CA GLY A 95 -12.58 18.07 -4.51
C GLY A 95 -13.37 18.14 -5.83
N ASN A 96 -14.26 19.13 -5.98
CA ASN A 96 -15.03 19.32 -7.22
C ASN A 96 -14.11 19.56 -8.42
N THR A 97 -13.12 20.44 -8.25
CA THR A 97 -12.20 20.82 -9.34
C THR A 97 -11.35 19.64 -9.78
N LEU A 98 -10.79 18.89 -8.83
CA LEU A 98 -10.05 17.68 -9.12
C LEU A 98 -10.95 16.58 -9.68
N GLY A 99 -12.20 16.48 -9.23
CA GLY A 99 -13.16 15.52 -9.74
C GLY A 99 -13.45 15.77 -11.22
N LEU A 100 -13.77 17.02 -11.59
CA LEU A 100 -13.98 17.39 -12.99
C LEU A 100 -12.74 17.16 -13.86
N ALA A 101 -11.54 17.41 -13.32
CA ALA A 101 -10.29 17.16 -14.02
C ALA A 101 -10.04 15.64 -14.20
N LEU A 102 -10.27 14.85 -13.16
CA LEU A 102 -10.17 13.40 -13.18
C LEU A 102 -11.18 12.78 -14.15
N LYS A 103 -12.41 13.32 -14.23
CA LYS A 103 -13.43 12.87 -15.20
C LYS A 103 -12.92 12.92 -16.63
N LYS A 104 -12.11 13.92 -16.99
CA LYS A 104 -11.49 14.02 -18.31
C LYS A 104 -10.45 12.93 -18.55
N VAL A 105 -9.67 12.58 -17.52
CA VAL A 105 -8.72 11.45 -17.58
C VAL A 105 -9.48 10.14 -17.76
N LEU A 106 -10.53 9.90 -16.97
CA LEU A 106 -11.37 8.71 -17.05
C LEU A 106 -12.09 8.57 -18.39
N ALA A 107 -12.49 9.68 -19.02
CA ALA A 107 -13.11 9.65 -20.34
C ALA A 107 -12.11 9.37 -21.48
N SER A 108 -10.80 9.48 -21.21
CA SER A 108 -9.73 9.25 -22.18
C SER A 108 -9.13 7.84 -22.13
N THR A 109 -9.49 7.05 -21.11
CA THR A 109 -9.04 5.66 -20.99
C THR A 109 -9.83 4.75 -21.92
N GLU A 110 -9.18 3.74 -22.49
CA GLU A 110 -9.81 2.77 -23.38
C GLU A 110 -10.96 2.00 -22.69
N ASP A 111 -11.92 1.53 -23.49
CA ASP A 111 -13.15 0.81 -23.08
C ASP A 111 -12.87 -0.54 -22.38
N THR A 112 -11.60 -0.88 -22.20
CA THR A 112 -11.14 -2.10 -21.53
C THR A 112 -10.85 -1.91 -20.05
N SER A 113 -10.93 -0.69 -19.51
CA SER A 113 -10.62 -0.41 -18.10
C SER A 113 -11.57 -1.13 -17.14
N PRO A 114 -11.12 -1.57 -15.94
CA PRO A 114 -11.99 -2.21 -14.96
C PRO A 114 -13.18 -1.33 -14.57
N THR A 115 -14.36 -1.93 -14.39
CA THR A 115 -15.54 -1.21 -13.87
C THR A 115 -15.49 -1.01 -12.35
N ASN A 116 -14.61 -1.72 -11.66
CA ASN A 116 -14.33 -1.56 -10.25
C ASN A 116 -12.86 -1.84 -9.92
N SER A 117 -12.38 -1.28 -8.81
CA SER A 117 -11.06 -1.54 -8.24
C SER A 117 -11.09 -1.42 -6.72
N ARG A 118 -10.15 -2.07 -6.05
CA ARG A 118 -10.01 -2.04 -4.60
C ARG A 118 -8.55 -2.04 -4.19
N PHE A 119 -8.24 -1.28 -3.15
CA PHE A 119 -6.94 -1.33 -2.49
C PHE A 119 -7.08 -1.06 -0.99
N CYS A 120 -6.42 -1.84 -0.15
CA CYS A 120 -6.18 -1.47 1.24
C CYS A 120 -4.77 -0.91 1.35
N CYS A 121 -4.58 0.25 1.97
CA CYS A 121 -3.27 0.81 2.18
C CYS A 121 -2.81 0.56 3.62
N PRO A 122 -1.66 -0.11 3.84
CA PRO A 122 -1.07 -0.23 5.15
C PRO A 122 -0.19 1.00 5.40
N LEU A 123 -0.43 1.70 6.50
CA LEU A 123 0.43 2.79 6.95
C LEU A 123 0.67 2.65 8.44
N ASP A 124 1.76 1.98 8.77
CA ASP A 124 2.10 1.61 10.15
C ASP A 124 0.88 0.92 10.78
N GLU A 125 0.32 1.40 11.88
CA GLU A 125 -0.85 0.77 12.51
C GLU A 125 -2.19 0.98 11.76
N ALA A 126 -2.25 1.88 10.78
CA ALA A 126 -3.48 2.18 10.05
C ALA A 126 -3.67 1.31 8.82
N LEU A 127 -4.90 0.83 8.62
CA LEU A 127 -5.33 0.12 7.42
C LEU A 127 -6.63 0.73 6.91
N VAL A 128 -6.57 1.41 5.78
CA VAL A 128 -7.75 1.98 5.12
C VAL A 128 -7.97 1.29 3.78
N GLU A 129 -9.20 0.84 3.57
CA GLU A 129 -9.69 0.34 2.30
C GLU A 129 -10.28 1.47 1.46
N CYS A 130 -9.94 1.48 0.18
CA CYS A 130 -10.62 2.25 -0.85
C CYS A 130 -11.19 1.30 -1.91
N GLN A 131 -12.44 1.51 -2.30
CA GLN A 131 -13.05 0.91 -3.47
C GLN A 131 -13.50 2.02 -4.43
N ILE A 132 -13.28 1.82 -5.72
CA ILE A 132 -13.75 2.70 -6.78
C ILE A 132 -14.62 1.87 -7.73
N SER A 133 -15.79 2.39 -8.12
CA SER A 133 -16.62 1.76 -9.15
C SER A 133 -17.21 2.80 -10.12
N SER A 134 -17.56 2.34 -11.32
CA SER A 134 -18.27 3.16 -12.30
C SER A 134 -19.68 3.50 -11.80
N THR A 135 -20.15 4.73 -12.00
CA THR A 135 -21.49 5.15 -11.50
C THR A 135 -22.65 4.50 -12.23
N ASN A 136 -22.43 3.84 -13.37
CA ASN A 136 -23.47 3.06 -14.04
C ASN A 136 -23.90 1.84 -13.20
N ASP A 137 -23.06 1.40 -12.26
CA ASP A 137 -23.34 0.33 -11.31
C ASP A 137 -23.82 0.84 -9.94
N ALA A 138 -23.86 2.16 -9.73
CA ALA A 138 -24.28 2.76 -8.45
C ALA A 138 -25.81 2.91 -8.39
N THR A 139 -26.45 2.15 -7.50
CA THR A 139 -27.89 2.26 -7.27
C THR A 139 -28.19 3.47 -6.38
N ALA A 140 -28.56 4.59 -7.00
CA ALA A 140 -28.99 5.90 -6.42
C ALA A 140 -27.91 7.00 -6.28
N GLU A 141 -28.33 8.25 -6.47
CA GLU A 141 -27.50 9.47 -6.35
C GLU A 141 -26.85 9.64 -4.96
N ASP A 142 -27.38 8.99 -3.92
CA ASP A 142 -26.86 9.04 -2.55
C ASP A 142 -25.67 8.09 -2.28
N ASP A 143 -25.32 7.20 -3.23
CA ASP A 143 -24.33 6.13 -3.04
C ASP A 143 -22.97 6.40 -3.71
N VAL A 144 -22.77 7.62 -4.26
CA VAL A 144 -21.54 7.98 -4.99
C VAL A 144 -20.32 8.10 -4.05
N ALA A 145 -20.53 8.30 -2.74
CA ALA A 145 -19.43 8.27 -1.78
C ALA A 145 -19.84 7.68 -0.42
N THR A 146 -19.28 6.52 -0.08
CA THR A 146 -19.35 5.96 1.27
C THR A 146 -18.09 6.33 2.04
N TYR A 147 -18.23 6.91 3.23
CA TYR A 147 -17.09 7.40 4.01
C TYR A 147 -17.20 6.99 5.48
N SER A 148 -16.25 6.18 5.93
CA SER A 148 -16.18 5.69 7.31
C SER A 148 -14.73 5.61 7.78
N LEU A 149 -14.12 6.77 8.08
CA LEU A 149 -12.77 6.87 8.63
C LEU A 149 -12.71 7.26 10.11
N ALA A 150 -13.72 7.99 10.59
CA ALA A 150 -13.81 8.39 12.00
C ALA A 150 -14.04 7.16 12.91
N PRO A 151 -13.61 7.20 14.17
CA PRO A 151 -12.87 8.27 14.83
C PRO A 151 -11.42 8.37 14.35
N TYR A 152 -10.87 9.59 14.26
CA TYR A 152 -9.47 9.82 13.85
C TYR A 152 -8.53 9.68 15.03
N GLY A 153 -8.34 8.42 15.42
CA GLY A 153 -7.48 8.01 16.52
C GLY A 153 -8.18 7.83 17.85
N ILE A 154 -7.42 7.38 18.84
CA ILE A 154 -7.94 6.91 20.13
C ILE A 154 -8.11 8.00 21.18
N TYR A 155 -7.57 9.21 20.95
CA TYR A 155 -7.64 10.31 21.92
C TYR A 155 -8.24 11.59 21.30
N PRO A 156 -9.23 12.21 21.98
CA PRO A 156 -9.98 11.69 23.13
C PRO A 156 -10.75 10.41 22.78
N ARG A 157 -10.89 9.49 23.74
CA ARG A 157 -11.52 8.17 23.52
C ARG A 157 -12.90 8.32 22.88
N ASN A 158 -13.17 7.51 21.86
CA ASN A 158 -14.40 7.49 21.07
C ASN A 158 -14.68 8.76 20.23
N VAL A 159 -13.81 9.77 20.27
CA VAL A 159 -13.96 11.01 19.50
C VAL A 159 -12.86 11.12 18.44
N GLY A 160 -11.62 10.83 18.85
CA GLY A 160 -10.43 11.04 18.02
C GLY A 160 -10.09 12.52 17.85
N ARG A 161 -9.03 12.78 17.08
CA ARG A 161 -8.53 14.13 16.82
C ARG A 161 -9.45 14.88 15.85
N THR A 162 -9.64 16.15 16.14
CA THR A 162 -10.39 17.09 15.29
C THR A 162 -9.51 17.80 14.26
N GLN A 163 -8.18 17.64 14.36
CA GLN A 163 -7.22 18.34 13.51
C GLN A 163 -5.90 17.55 13.32
N ILE A 164 -5.34 17.64 12.12
CA ILE A 164 -4.01 17.14 11.75
C ILE A 164 -3.22 18.31 11.14
N GLY A 165 -2.12 18.70 11.79
CA GLY A 165 -1.47 19.97 11.46
C GLY A 165 -2.46 21.12 11.58
N LYS A 166 -2.75 21.79 10.46
CA LYS A 166 -3.79 22.83 10.39
C LYS A 166 -5.11 22.37 9.74
N LEU A 167 -5.17 21.18 9.14
CA LEU A 167 -6.36 20.64 8.50
C LEU A 167 -7.34 20.05 9.55
N GLN A 168 -8.60 20.47 9.50
CA GLN A 168 -9.68 19.94 10.31
C GLN A 168 -10.15 18.60 9.75
N THR A 169 -10.26 17.58 10.60
CA THR A 169 -10.53 16.19 10.15
C THR A 169 -11.93 16.01 9.57
N PHE A 170 -12.90 16.83 9.96
CA PHE A 170 -14.26 16.79 9.40
C PHE A 170 -14.34 17.31 7.96
N ALA A 171 -13.41 18.18 7.53
CA ALA A 171 -13.42 18.72 6.17
C ALA A 171 -12.97 17.69 5.11
N ILE A 172 -12.33 16.60 5.55
CA ILE A 172 -11.81 15.54 4.66
C ILE A 172 -12.96 14.82 3.94
N GLU A 173 -14.08 14.57 4.63
CA GLU A 173 -15.25 13.96 4.02
C GLU A 173 -15.82 14.85 2.90
N SER A 174 -15.82 16.17 3.11
CA SER A 174 -16.28 17.14 2.11
C SER A 174 -15.43 17.14 0.84
N PHE A 175 -14.12 16.87 0.95
CA PHE A 175 -13.25 16.66 -0.20
C PHE A 175 -13.65 15.40 -0.98
N TRP A 176 -13.80 14.26 -0.31
CA TRP A 176 -14.08 12.98 -0.98
C TRP A 176 -15.47 12.94 -1.63
N ARG A 177 -16.49 13.48 -0.96
CA ARG A 177 -17.84 13.57 -1.54
C ARG A 177 -17.86 14.43 -2.80
N ALA A 178 -17.19 15.58 -2.76
CA ALA A 178 -17.07 16.48 -3.90
C ALA A 178 -16.29 15.84 -5.07
N LEU A 179 -15.20 15.15 -4.76
CA LEU A 179 -14.40 14.42 -5.74
C LEU A 179 -15.21 13.34 -6.45
N ALA A 180 -15.87 12.46 -5.70
CA ALA A 180 -16.65 11.36 -6.25
C ALA A 180 -17.79 11.88 -7.14
N SER A 181 -18.58 12.82 -6.62
CA SER A 181 -19.70 13.45 -7.34
C SER A 181 -19.26 14.09 -8.65
N SER A 182 -18.16 14.85 -8.65
CA SER A 182 -17.70 15.57 -9.84
C SER A 182 -16.93 14.70 -10.84
N SER A 183 -16.30 13.62 -10.39
CA SER A 183 -15.55 12.69 -11.25
C SER A 183 -16.43 11.70 -11.99
N GLY A 184 -17.62 11.39 -11.47
CA GLY A 184 -18.49 10.36 -12.05
C GLY A 184 -18.04 8.93 -11.75
N ILE A 185 -17.33 8.74 -10.64
CA ILE A 185 -17.02 7.43 -10.05
C ILE A 185 -17.56 7.38 -8.62
N ALA A 186 -17.99 6.20 -8.18
CA ALA A 186 -18.30 5.98 -6.79
C ALA A 186 -17.02 5.68 -6.01
N ILE A 187 -16.88 6.26 -4.80
CA ILE A 187 -15.71 6.08 -3.93
C ILE A 187 -16.17 5.61 -2.56
N SER A 188 -15.73 4.43 -2.14
CA SER A 188 -15.92 3.94 -0.77
C SER A 188 -14.61 3.97 -0.02
N LEU A 189 -14.60 4.57 1.17
CA LEU A 189 -13.45 4.64 2.08
C LEU A 189 -13.83 4.10 3.46
N LYS A 190 -13.11 3.06 3.90
CA LYS A 190 -13.36 2.40 5.19
C LYS A 190 -12.07 2.22 5.96
N LYS A 191 -12.01 2.75 7.18
CA LYS A 191 -10.96 2.42 8.14
C LYS A 191 -11.23 1.01 8.68
N ILE A 192 -10.33 0.08 8.35
CA ILE A 192 -10.36 -1.28 8.88
C ILE A 192 -9.78 -1.30 10.30
N ARG A 193 -8.66 -0.61 10.51
CA ARG A 193 -8.03 -0.37 11.82
C ARG A 193 -7.11 0.85 11.77
N GLY A 194 -6.67 1.31 12.94
CA GLY A 194 -5.70 2.40 13.08
C GLY A 194 -6.11 3.45 14.10
N ASP A 195 -5.09 3.96 14.80
CA ASP A 195 -5.23 4.79 15.99
C ASP A 195 -4.54 6.17 15.86
N ASN A 196 -3.75 6.40 14.81
CA ASN A 196 -3.19 7.72 14.51
C ASN A 196 -4.00 8.44 13.41
N ALA A 197 -4.53 9.62 13.74
CA ALA A 197 -5.27 10.46 12.79
C ALA A 197 -4.49 10.75 11.49
N HIS A 198 -3.18 11.03 11.59
CA HIS A 198 -2.33 11.27 10.44
C HIS A 198 -2.29 10.03 9.54
N HIS A 199 -2.06 8.86 10.15
CA HIS A 199 -1.90 7.63 9.40
C HIS A 199 -3.21 7.19 8.75
N ILE A 200 -4.34 7.32 9.43
CA ILE A 200 -5.67 7.04 8.87
C ILE A 200 -5.92 7.89 7.62
N VAL A 201 -5.64 9.20 7.69
CA VAL A 201 -5.90 10.10 6.55
C VAL A 201 -4.90 9.87 5.43
N GLU A 202 -3.61 9.75 5.70
CA GLU A 202 -2.62 9.46 4.65
C GLU A 202 -2.87 8.09 3.99
N SER A 203 -3.26 7.07 4.77
CA SER A 203 -3.66 5.76 4.27
C SER A 203 -4.86 5.85 3.33
N SER A 204 -5.86 6.70 3.59
CA SER A 204 -7.03 6.85 2.71
C SER A 204 -6.68 7.44 1.34
N PHE A 205 -5.83 8.48 1.30
CA PHE A 205 -5.37 9.07 0.05
C PHE A 205 -4.47 8.13 -0.75
N LYS A 206 -3.60 7.37 -0.08
CA LYS A 206 -2.78 6.33 -0.72
C LYS A 206 -3.62 5.16 -1.22
N ALA A 207 -4.61 4.73 -0.46
CA ALA A 207 -5.54 3.67 -0.84
C ALA A 207 -6.31 4.08 -2.11
N PHE A 208 -6.87 5.28 -2.13
CA PHE A 208 -7.49 5.85 -3.33
C PHE A 208 -6.50 5.92 -4.49
N SER A 209 -5.28 6.40 -4.27
CA SER A 209 -4.29 6.54 -5.35
C SER A 209 -3.92 5.20 -5.99
N ARG A 210 -3.77 4.13 -5.20
CA ARG A 210 -3.49 2.78 -5.71
C ARG A 210 -4.72 2.15 -6.36
N ALA A 211 -5.90 2.30 -5.77
CA ALA A 211 -7.15 1.86 -6.38
C ALA A 211 -7.36 2.56 -7.73
N LEU A 212 -7.16 3.88 -7.81
CA LEU A 212 -7.27 4.66 -9.05
C LEU A 212 -6.28 4.18 -10.12
N ARG A 213 -5.03 3.88 -9.75
CA ARG A 213 -4.08 3.30 -10.72
C ARG A 213 -4.59 1.97 -11.29
N VAL A 214 -5.10 1.08 -10.44
CA VAL A 214 -5.68 -0.18 -10.88
C VAL A 214 -6.91 0.05 -11.75
N PHE A 215 -7.74 1.04 -11.42
CA PHE A 215 -8.94 1.42 -12.16
C PHE A 215 -8.64 1.98 -13.56
N LEU A 216 -7.54 2.73 -13.71
CA LEU A 216 -7.10 3.31 -14.99
C LEU A 216 -6.33 2.32 -15.87
N ASP A 217 -5.82 1.24 -15.28
CA ASP A 217 -4.97 0.27 -15.97
C ASP A 217 -5.80 -0.86 -16.60
N PRO A 218 -5.47 -1.33 -17.82
CA PRO A 218 -6.14 -2.47 -18.42
C PRO A 218 -6.05 -3.73 -17.52
N PRO A 219 -7.11 -4.57 -17.49
CA PRO A 219 -7.11 -5.82 -16.76
C PRO A 219 -5.90 -6.68 -17.14
N GLY A 220 -5.22 -7.20 -16.12
CA GLY A 220 -4.09 -8.10 -16.33
C GLY A 220 -2.75 -7.43 -16.63
N ILE A 221 -2.62 -6.10 -16.69
CA ILE A 221 -1.30 -5.44 -16.79
C ILE A 221 -0.41 -5.76 -15.58
N TRP A 222 -1.05 -6.05 -14.44
CA TRP A 222 -0.41 -6.44 -13.18
C TRP A 222 -0.15 -7.95 -13.11
N ASN A 223 -0.52 -8.71 -14.15
CA ASN A 223 -0.14 -10.10 -14.34
C ASN A 223 1.25 -10.18 -15.02
N GLN A 224 1.77 -11.40 -15.16
CA GLN A 224 3.16 -11.70 -15.51
C GLN A 224 3.77 -10.85 -16.64
N GLY A 225 5.03 -10.42 -16.48
CA GLY A 225 5.88 -9.98 -17.61
C GLY A 225 6.52 -8.60 -17.48
N SER A 226 6.32 -7.85 -16.39
CA SER A 226 6.94 -6.53 -16.26
C SER A 226 8.47 -6.63 -16.30
N PRO A 227 9.17 -5.88 -17.18
CA PRO A 227 10.63 -5.90 -17.26
C PRO A 227 11.22 -5.50 -15.91
N ASN A 228 12.00 -6.39 -15.33
CA ASN A 228 12.63 -6.16 -14.04
C ASN A 228 13.88 -5.29 -14.11
N ASP A 229 14.32 -5.00 -15.33
CA ASP A 229 15.47 -4.16 -15.62
C ASP A 229 14.98 -2.95 -16.41
N LEU A 230 15.15 -1.78 -15.81
CA LEU A 230 15.29 -0.55 -16.57
C LEU A 230 16.76 -0.21 -16.59
N GLU A 231 17.29 0.03 -17.79
CA GLU A 231 18.64 0.54 -17.98
C GLU A 231 18.82 1.80 -17.11
N GLY A 232 19.79 1.77 -16.18
CA GLY A 232 20.08 2.89 -15.28
C GLY A 232 19.44 2.83 -13.87
N ILE A 233 18.62 1.83 -13.53
CA ILE A 233 18.17 1.62 -12.13
C ILE A 233 19.09 0.62 -11.41
N ALA A 234 19.78 1.08 -10.37
CA ALA A 234 20.67 0.25 -9.55
C ALA A 234 19.92 -0.61 -8.52
N LEU A 235 19.18 -1.62 -8.97
CA LEU A 235 18.66 -2.67 -8.08
C LEU A 235 19.66 -3.83 -8.03
N LYS A 236 20.08 -4.24 -6.84
CA LYS A 236 20.96 -5.41 -6.69
C LYS A 236 20.25 -6.70 -7.08
N ARG A 237 18.93 -6.78 -6.82
CA ARG A 237 18.04 -7.95 -7.06
C ARG A 237 18.50 -9.26 -6.40
N GLU A 238 19.60 -9.22 -5.66
CA GLU A 238 20.24 -10.35 -5.00
C GLU A 238 20.62 -9.94 -3.57
N GLY A 239 20.44 -10.86 -2.62
CA GLY A 239 20.86 -10.71 -1.23
C GLY A 239 21.41 -12.01 -0.68
N LYS A 240 22.52 -11.95 0.06
CA LYS A 240 23.18 -13.12 0.64
C LYS A 240 23.56 -12.85 2.09
N ILE A 241 23.24 -13.79 2.96
CA ILE A 241 23.60 -13.77 4.37
C ILE A 241 24.11 -15.15 4.76
N GLU A 242 25.27 -15.17 5.43
CA GLU A 242 25.75 -16.31 6.19
C GLU A 242 25.87 -15.87 7.65
N ARG A 243 25.32 -16.64 8.58
CA ARG A 243 25.30 -16.33 10.00
C ARG A 243 25.45 -17.60 10.82
N THR A 244 26.24 -17.52 11.88
CA THR A 244 26.42 -18.63 12.83
C THR A 244 26.36 -18.09 14.25
N THR A 245 25.57 -18.74 15.10
CA THR A 245 25.49 -18.53 16.55
C THR A 245 25.83 -19.83 17.27
N LYS A 246 25.54 -19.91 18.58
CA LYS A 246 25.61 -21.17 19.33
C LYS A 246 24.40 -22.08 19.06
N GLU A 247 23.30 -21.51 18.58
CA GLU A 247 22.02 -22.19 18.35
C GLU A 247 21.89 -22.61 16.88
N THR A 248 22.24 -21.72 15.94
CA THR A 248 22.01 -21.93 14.50
C THR A 248 23.22 -21.64 13.62
N SER A 249 23.30 -22.33 12.48
CA SER A 249 24.21 -21.99 11.37
C SER A 249 23.40 -21.93 10.08
N ILE A 250 23.31 -20.73 9.51
CA ILE A 250 22.37 -20.39 8.44
C ILE A 250 23.09 -19.77 7.24
N SER A 251 22.72 -20.21 6.05
CA SER A 251 23.04 -19.59 4.78
C SER A 251 21.75 -19.30 4.02
N VAL A 252 21.49 -18.04 3.69
CA VAL A 252 20.35 -17.61 2.88
C VAL A 252 20.82 -16.84 1.66
N HIS A 253 20.24 -17.16 0.51
CA HIS A 253 20.41 -16.42 -0.73
C HIS A 253 19.05 -16.20 -1.39
N VAL A 254 18.73 -14.93 -1.64
CA VAL A 254 17.55 -14.48 -2.39
C VAL A 254 18.01 -13.91 -3.72
N LEU A 255 17.38 -14.35 -4.81
CA LEU A 255 17.53 -13.76 -6.14
C LEU A 255 16.15 -13.53 -6.75
N PHE A 256 15.75 -12.27 -6.87
CA PHE A 256 14.52 -11.93 -7.56
C PHE A 256 14.61 -12.29 -9.04
N ASN A 257 13.52 -12.84 -9.60
CA ASN A 257 13.44 -13.30 -10.99
C ASN A 257 14.40 -14.43 -11.35
N GLY A 258 14.94 -15.12 -10.34
CA GLY A 258 15.61 -16.39 -10.56
C GLY A 258 14.62 -17.51 -10.89
N SER A 259 15.14 -18.68 -11.25
CA SER A 259 14.31 -19.85 -11.51
C SER A 259 13.73 -20.42 -10.22
N SER A 260 12.43 -20.74 -10.23
CA SER A 260 11.80 -21.48 -9.13
C SER A 260 12.34 -22.92 -9.02
N GLU A 261 12.93 -23.47 -10.08
CA GLU A 261 13.59 -24.78 -10.08
C GLU A 261 14.91 -24.76 -9.28
N ASP A 262 15.51 -23.57 -9.12
CA ASP A 262 16.74 -23.38 -8.35
C ASP A 262 16.48 -23.12 -6.86
N THR A 263 15.21 -23.06 -6.44
CA THR A 263 14.83 -22.89 -5.04
C THR A 263 15.16 -24.15 -4.24
N LEU A 264 15.83 -23.97 -3.10
CA LEU A 264 16.19 -25.03 -2.17
C LEU A 264 15.96 -24.51 -0.76
N VAL A 265 15.04 -25.11 -0.02
CA VAL A 265 14.77 -24.72 1.37
C VAL A 265 15.00 -25.93 2.25
N GLU A 266 16.05 -25.87 3.07
CA GLU A 266 16.44 -26.90 4.02
C GLU A 266 16.62 -26.24 5.40
N THR A 267 15.53 -26.11 6.15
CA THR A 267 15.55 -25.56 7.52
C THR A 267 15.69 -26.65 8.58
N GLY A 268 15.33 -27.89 8.23
CA GLY A 268 15.16 -29.00 9.17
C GLY A 268 13.73 -29.17 9.67
N THR A 269 12.81 -28.24 9.33
CA THR A 269 11.38 -28.31 9.64
C THR A 269 10.57 -28.40 8.33
N PRO A 270 9.98 -29.56 7.98
CA PRO A 270 9.34 -29.77 6.67
C PRO A 270 8.23 -28.78 6.34
N PHE A 271 7.47 -28.33 7.35
CA PHE A 271 6.42 -27.35 7.13
C PHE A 271 6.99 -25.97 6.76
N LEU A 272 8.02 -25.49 7.47
CA LEU A 272 8.66 -24.22 7.17
C LEU A 272 9.34 -24.25 5.80
N ASP A 273 9.93 -25.39 5.44
CA ASP A 273 10.49 -25.63 4.11
C ASP A 273 9.42 -25.45 3.03
N LYS A 274 8.24 -26.06 3.23
CA LYS A 274 7.11 -25.90 2.33
C LYS A 274 6.61 -24.45 2.28
N PHE A 275 6.47 -23.80 3.43
CA PHE A 275 5.99 -22.41 3.54
C PHE A 275 6.86 -21.46 2.71
N TYR A 276 8.18 -21.47 2.93
CA TYR A 276 9.10 -20.59 2.20
C TYR A 276 9.27 -20.98 0.74
N THR A 277 9.16 -22.26 0.40
CA THR A 277 9.15 -22.71 -1.01
C THR A 277 7.96 -22.10 -1.74
N VAL A 278 6.75 -22.17 -1.15
CA VAL A 278 5.53 -21.59 -1.74
C VAL A 278 5.63 -20.08 -1.85
N LEU A 279 6.12 -19.41 -0.80
CA LEU A 279 6.34 -17.96 -0.81
C LEU A 279 7.29 -17.56 -1.94
N ALA A 280 8.42 -18.25 -2.10
CA ALA A 280 9.41 -17.97 -3.15
C ALA A 280 8.85 -18.17 -4.56
N GLN A 281 8.09 -19.24 -4.78
CA GLN A 281 7.40 -19.50 -6.05
C GLN A 281 6.43 -18.37 -6.41
N GLU A 282 5.60 -17.96 -5.46
CA GLU A 282 4.60 -16.90 -5.66
C GLU A 282 5.24 -15.51 -5.79
N ALA A 283 6.39 -15.30 -5.13
CA ALA A 283 7.23 -14.11 -5.26
C ALA A 283 7.99 -14.02 -6.58
N ASN A 284 8.03 -15.10 -7.38
CA ASN A 284 8.89 -15.23 -8.55
C ASN A 284 10.38 -14.95 -8.22
N MET A 285 10.88 -15.63 -7.18
CA MET A 285 12.27 -15.54 -6.75
C MET A 285 12.88 -16.93 -6.55
N THR A 286 14.19 -17.03 -6.74
CA THR A 286 14.98 -18.15 -6.22
C THR A 286 15.27 -17.88 -4.75
N LEU A 287 15.00 -18.87 -3.91
CA LEU A 287 15.33 -18.83 -2.48
C LEU A 287 16.16 -20.07 -2.14
N LYS A 288 17.40 -19.86 -1.67
CA LYS A 288 18.28 -20.93 -1.18
C LYS A 288 18.51 -20.74 0.30
N ILE A 289 18.05 -21.68 1.11
CA ILE A 289 18.19 -21.71 2.57
C ILE A 289 18.85 -23.03 2.94
N ARG A 290 19.92 -22.96 3.72
CA ARG A 290 20.45 -24.09 4.48
C ARG A 290 20.58 -23.65 5.94
N CYS A 291 19.90 -24.37 6.83
CA CYS A 291 20.01 -24.18 8.26
C CYS A 291 20.44 -25.48 8.93
N LYS A 292 21.35 -25.36 9.89
CA LYS A 292 21.56 -26.35 10.94
C LYS A 292 21.28 -25.66 12.27
N GLY A 293 20.09 -25.91 12.82
CA GLY A 293 19.68 -25.39 14.12
C GLY A 293 19.68 -26.46 15.22
N ASP A 294 19.33 -26.02 16.41
CA ASP A 294 19.26 -26.80 17.64
C ASP A 294 17.88 -27.41 17.87
N LEU A 295 17.33 -28.09 16.86
CA LEU A 295 16.00 -28.73 16.88
C LEU A 295 15.80 -29.78 18.00
N TRP A 296 16.88 -30.18 18.69
CA TRP A 296 16.80 -31.00 19.91
C TRP A 296 16.35 -30.21 21.15
N VAL A 297 16.34 -28.88 21.07
CA VAL A 297 15.76 -27.96 22.06
C VAL A 297 14.29 -27.73 21.70
N ASP A 298 14.05 -27.01 20.59
CA ASP A 298 12.76 -26.73 19.97
C ASP A 298 12.95 -26.17 18.53
N ASP A 299 11.87 -25.76 17.88
CA ASP A 299 11.88 -25.13 16.54
C ASP A 299 12.18 -23.61 16.56
N HIS A 300 12.20 -22.98 17.74
CA HIS A 300 12.14 -21.53 17.89
C HIS A 300 13.33 -20.82 17.25
N HIS A 301 14.56 -21.12 17.69
CA HIS A 301 15.75 -20.45 17.18
C HIS A 301 15.93 -20.69 15.68
N THR A 302 15.62 -21.91 15.22
CA THR A 302 15.72 -22.28 13.80
C THR A 302 14.78 -21.43 12.95
N ALA A 303 13.51 -21.35 13.33
CA ALA A 303 12.48 -20.68 12.56
C ALA A 303 12.65 -19.14 12.61
N GLU A 304 12.97 -18.57 13.78
CA GLU A 304 13.26 -17.14 13.94
C GLU A 304 14.49 -16.70 13.12
N ASP A 305 15.64 -17.35 13.32
CA ASP A 305 16.88 -16.89 12.70
C ASP A 305 16.87 -17.06 11.17
N VAL A 306 16.19 -18.10 10.65
CA VAL A 306 15.95 -18.24 9.20
C VAL A 306 15.15 -17.05 8.68
N SER A 307 14.08 -16.67 9.38
CA SER A 307 13.22 -15.53 9.01
C SER A 307 13.97 -14.21 9.03
N ILE A 308 14.80 -13.98 10.06
CA ILE A 308 15.69 -12.82 10.17
C ILE A 308 16.62 -12.74 8.96
N ALA A 309 17.29 -13.85 8.61
CA ALA A 309 18.24 -13.91 7.51
C ALA A 309 17.56 -13.67 6.14
N ILE A 310 16.37 -14.21 5.91
CA ILE A 310 15.57 -13.94 4.71
C ILE A 310 15.22 -12.44 4.64
N GLY A 311 14.75 -11.85 5.74
CA GLY A 311 14.41 -10.43 5.79
C GLY A 311 15.62 -9.53 5.44
N GLN A 312 16.79 -9.83 5.98
CA GLN A 312 18.03 -9.13 5.67
C GLN A 312 18.44 -9.28 4.20
N CYS A 313 18.32 -10.47 3.62
CA CYS A 313 18.54 -10.71 2.19
C CYS A 313 17.56 -9.90 1.32
N LEU A 314 16.29 -9.83 1.69
CA LEU A 314 15.29 -9.00 0.98
C LEU A 314 15.66 -7.51 1.05
N THR A 315 16.12 -7.02 2.19
CA THR A 315 16.61 -5.64 2.33
C THR A 315 17.78 -5.36 1.38
N GLN A 316 18.76 -6.27 1.28
CA GLN A 316 19.87 -6.14 0.34
C GLN A 316 19.41 -6.15 -1.12
N ALA A 317 18.51 -7.08 -1.48
CA ALA A 317 18.04 -7.29 -2.84
C ALA A 317 17.16 -6.14 -3.36
N LEU A 318 16.32 -5.56 -2.48
CA LEU A 318 15.43 -4.44 -2.80
C LEU A 318 16.17 -3.09 -2.89
N GLY A 319 17.34 -2.95 -2.27
CA GLY A 319 18.17 -1.75 -2.34
C GLY A 319 17.44 -0.48 -1.88
N ASN A 320 17.56 0.61 -2.65
CA ASN A 320 16.93 1.89 -2.34
C ASN A 320 15.43 1.95 -2.73
N LYS A 321 14.88 0.87 -3.32
CA LYS A 321 13.47 0.72 -3.72
C LYS A 321 12.99 1.74 -4.76
N ALA A 322 13.91 2.47 -5.40
CA ALA A 322 13.58 3.45 -6.42
C ALA A 322 13.05 2.77 -7.70
N GLY A 323 12.02 3.35 -8.32
CA GLY A 323 11.36 2.76 -9.50
C GLY A 323 10.42 1.58 -9.23
N LEU A 324 10.36 1.05 -8.00
CA LEU A 324 9.48 -0.06 -7.65
C LEU A 324 8.01 0.40 -7.49
N ASN A 325 7.08 -0.54 -7.69
CA ASN A 325 5.65 -0.33 -7.40
C ASN A 325 5.37 0.02 -5.94
N ARG A 326 6.23 -0.46 -5.03
CA ARG A 326 6.24 -0.21 -3.58
C ARG A 326 5.07 -0.83 -2.81
N MET A 327 3.84 -0.72 -3.29
CA MET A 327 2.64 -1.16 -2.57
C MET A 327 1.75 -2.06 -3.42
N TRP A 328 1.31 -3.16 -2.83
CA TRP A 328 0.37 -4.09 -3.44
C TRP A 328 -0.53 -4.79 -2.41
N LEU A 329 -1.68 -5.24 -2.88
CA LEU A 329 -2.64 -6.07 -2.15
C LEU A 329 -2.85 -7.36 -2.95
N SER A 330 -2.73 -8.51 -2.30
CA SER A 330 -2.99 -9.80 -2.93
C SER A 330 -3.81 -10.71 -2.03
N ASN A 331 -4.65 -11.52 -2.68
CA ASN A 331 -5.40 -12.60 -2.05
C ASN A 331 -4.90 -13.93 -2.56
N ALA A 332 -4.90 -14.93 -1.69
CA ALA A 332 -4.71 -16.32 -2.06
C ALA A 332 -5.57 -17.23 -1.22
N THR A 333 -5.95 -18.35 -1.83
CA THR A 333 -6.78 -19.38 -1.22
C THR A 333 -6.02 -20.70 -1.26
N SER A 334 -5.98 -21.38 -0.13
CA SER A 334 -5.54 -22.78 -0.01
C SER A 334 -6.68 -23.58 0.58
N LYS A 335 -7.24 -24.51 -0.20
CA LYS A 335 -8.47 -25.25 0.16
C LYS A 335 -9.61 -24.30 0.56
N ASP A 336 -10.04 -24.31 1.81
CA ASP A 336 -11.12 -23.50 2.39
C ASP A 336 -10.62 -22.23 3.10
N ALA A 337 -9.30 -21.98 3.13
CA ALA A 337 -8.72 -20.79 3.75
C ALA A 337 -8.41 -19.71 2.69
N THR A 338 -9.00 -18.52 2.82
CA THR A 338 -8.65 -17.33 2.03
C THR A 338 -7.98 -16.26 2.89
N VAL A 339 -6.77 -15.84 2.50
CA VAL A 339 -5.97 -14.82 3.18
C VAL A 339 -5.66 -13.66 2.24
N GLU A 340 -5.79 -12.43 2.76
CA GLU A 340 -5.40 -11.18 2.12
C GLU A 340 -4.11 -10.66 2.75
N VAL A 341 -3.11 -10.36 1.93
CA VAL A 341 -1.86 -9.70 2.35
C VAL A 341 -1.73 -8.36 1.64
N THR A 342 -1.51 -7.32 2.42
CA THR A 342 -1.23 -5.97 1.94
C THR A 342 0.17 -5.56 2.39
N MET A 343 0.98 -5.06 1.46
CA MET A 343 2.39 -4.76 1.68
C MET A 343 2.74 -3.33 1.23
N ASP A 344 3.55 -2.63 2.02
CA ASP A 344 4.29 -1.40 1.66
C ASP A 344 5.78 -1.63 1.89
N LEU A 345 6.60 -1.50 0.85
CA LEU A 345 8.07 -1.48 0.93
C LEU A 345 8.56 -0.15 1.52
N SER A 346 8.17 0.09 2.77
CA SER A 346 8.10 1.41 3.39
C SER A 346 9.39 1.87 4.06
N ASN A 347 10.32 0.95 4.36
CA ASN A 347 11.42 1.13 5.30
C ASN A 347 11.00 1.43 6.75
N ARG A 348 9.71 1.23 7.06
CA ARG A 348 9.10 1.27 8.39
C ARG A 348 8.61 -0.14 8.74
N PRO A 349 9.41 -0.92 9.48
CA PRO A 349 9.03 -2.27 9.86
C PRO A 349 7.78 -2.22 10.76
N TYR A 350 6.70 -2.86 10.30
CA TYR A 350 5.45 -2.99 11.05
C TYR A 350 4.71 -4.22 10.53
N PHE A 351 4.30 -5.09 11.45
CA PHE A 351 3.56 -6.30 11.13
C PHE A 351 2.28 -6.34 11.94
N GLU A 352 1.16 -6.66 11.29
CA GLU A 352 -0.05 -7.00 12.02
C GLU A 352 -1.01 -7.87 11.23
N HIS A 353 -1.68 -8.78 11.93
CA HIS A 353 -2.63 -9.72 11.38
C HIS A 353 -3.81 -9.97 12.33
N ASN A 354 -4.87 -10.62 11.83
CA ASN A 354 -6.03 -11.05 12.63
C ASN A 354 -6.10 -12.59 12.75
N LEU A 355 -4.97 -13.28 12.62
CA LEU A 355 -4.93 -14.75 12.56
C LEU A 355 -4.75 -15.44 13.93
N HIS A 356 -4.58 -14.69 15.03
CA HIS A 356 -4.28 -15.24 16.36
C HIS A 356 -5.26 -16.34 16.80
N GLU A 357 -6.57 -16.13 16.60
CA GLU A 357 -7.59 -17.11 17.01
C GLU A 357 -7.48 -18.44 16.28
N ILE A 358 -7.04 -18.45 15.01
CA ILE A 358 -6.85 -19.70 14.27
C ILE A 358 -5.49 -20.34 14.55
N LEU A 359 -4.44 -19.54 14.66
CA LEU A 359 -3.10 -20.04 14.97
C LEU A 359 -3.03 -20.63 16.38
N GLY A 360 -3.83 -20.12 17.32
CA GLY A 360 -3.92 -20.65 18.69
C GLY A 360 -4.75 -21.93 18.86
N ARG A 361 -5.27 -22.55 17.78
CA ARG A 361 -6.13 -23.74 17.90
C ARG A 361 -5.36 -25.03 18.16
N ASN A 362 -4.14 -25.12 17.64
CA ASN A 362 -3.29 -26.30 17.75
C ASN A 362 -1.91 -25.90 18.29
N GLU A 363 -1.22 -26.84 18.92
CA GLU A 363 0.18 -26.63 19.36
C GLU A 363 1.13 -26.62 18.16
N TYR A 364 0.92 -27.51 17.18
CA TYR A 364 1.74 -27.66 15.97
C TYR A 364 0.89 -27.58 14.70
N VAL A 365 1.52 -27.20 13.59
CA VAL A 365 0.85 -27.05 12.30
C VAL A 365 0.50 -28.41 11.68
N ASP A 366 -0.78 -28.61 11.33
CA ASP A 366 -1.31 -29.82 10.70
C ASP A 366 -0.76 -30.07 9.28
N PHE A 367 0.44 -30.64 9.14
CA PHE A 367 0.98 -31.00 7.83
C PHE A 367 0.35 -32.30 7.30
N ASP A 368 0.04 -32.37 6.00
CA ASP A 368 -0.74 -33.45 5.40
C ASP A 368 -0.17 -34.85 5.72
N GLY A 369 -0.99 -35.71 6.36
CA GLY A 369 -0.84 -37.17 6.37
C GLY A 369 -0.51 -37.85 7.71
N GLU A 370 0.07 -37.17 8.70
CA GLU A 370 0.56 -37.85 9.94
C GLU A 370 0.47 -37.01 11.23
N ILE A 371 -0.48 -36.07 11.37
CA ILE A 371 -0.82 -35.61 12.72
C ILE A 371 -1.82 -36.59 13.31
N GLY A 372 -1.27 -37.61 13.97
CA GLY A 372 -2.03 -38.68 14.62
C GLY A 372 -1.22 -39.92 15.01
N ASP A 373 0.04 -40.06 14.57
CA ASP A 373 0.93 -41.10 15.11
C ASP A 373 2.01 -40.46 15.98
N SER A 374 2.07 -40.90 17.24
CA SER A 374 3.10 -40.58 18.24
C SER A 374 4.53 -41.02 17.86
N SER A 375 4.78 -41.27 16.57
CA SER A 375 6.02 -41.80 16.01
C SER A 375 6.80 -40.80 15.14
N VAL A 376 6.20 -39.63 14.80
CA VAL A 376 6.92 -38.53 14.15
C VAL A 376 7.78 -37.83 15.20
N ASP A 377 9.07 -37.68 14.92
CA ASP A 377 10.00 -36.97 15.79
C ASP A 377 9.53 -35.52 15.96
N ASN A 378 9.09 -35.15 17.17
CA ASN A 378 8.60 -33.81 17.50
C ASN A 378 9.61 -32.71 17.11
N ALA A 379 10.90 -33.04 17.02
CA ALA A 379 11.96 -32.13 16.59
C ALA A 379 11.80 -31.61 15.14
N ALA A 380 10.95 -32.22 14.31
CA ALA A 380 10.67 -31.80 12.94
C ALA A 380 9.34 -31.02 12.79
N LEU A 381 8.53 -30.89 13.84
CA LEU A 381 7.28 -30.15 13.78
C LEU A 381 7.52 -28.64 13.87
N LEU A 382 6.66 -27.85 13.25
CA LEU A 382 6.62 -26.39 13.43
C LEU A 382 5.48 -26.07 14.38
N SER A 383 5.78 -25.39 15.48
CA SER A 383 4.78 -24.88 16.41
C SER A 383 3.96 -23.76 15.75
N CYS A 384 2.67 -23.66 16.06
CA CYS A 384 1.80 -22.69 15.40
C CYS A 384 2.18 -21.24 15.72
N GLU A 385 2.67 -20.97 16.94
CA GLU A 385 3.14 -19.64 17.34
C GLU A 385 4.35 -19.19 16.52
N MET A 386 5.20 -20.14 16.08
CA MET A 386 6.38 -19.80 15.31
C MET A 386 6.06 -19.27 13.92
N LEU A 387 4.88 -19.50 13.36
CA LEU A 387 4.48 -18.82 12.13
C LEU A 387 4.36 -17.30 12.32
N GLU A 388 3.76 -16.86 13.43
CA GLU A 388 3.65 -15.44 13.76
C GLU A 388 5.04 -14.82 13.94
N HIS A 389 5.90 -15.50 14.71
CA HIS A 389 7.28 -15.08 14.93
C HIS A 389 8.10 -15.05 13.63
N CYS A 390 7.91 -16.01 12.73
CA CYS A 390 8.56 -16.02 11.42
C CYS A 390 8.15 -14.83 10.57
N LEU A 391 6.85 -14.55 10.49
CA LEU A 391 6.33 -13.42 9.72
C LEU A 391 6.77 -12.09 10.32
N ASP A 392 6.72 -11.94 11.64
CA ASP A 392 7.19 -10.73 12.32
C ASP A 392 8.69 -10.51 12.06
N SER A 393 9.52 -11.53 12.32
CA SER A 393 10.96 -11.48 12.08
C SER A 393 11.31 -11.16 10.63
N LEU A 394 10.62 -11.77 9.67
CA LEU A 394 10.77 -11.51 8.25
C LEU A 394 10.44 -10.05 7.92
N VAL A 395 9.30 -9.54 8.38
CA VAL A 395 8.82 -8.18 8.11
C VAL A 395 9.71 -7.12 8.75
N MET A 396 10.11 -7.35 10.01
CA MET A 396 11.00 -6.46 10.76
C MET A 396 12.36 -6.33 10.07
N ASN A 397 12.94 -7.45 9.63
CA ASN A 397 14.28 -7.47 9.02
C ASN A 397 14.29 -7.11 7.52
N SER A 398 13.16 -7.24 6.83
CA SER A 398 12.98 -6.74 5.46
C SER A 398 12.53 -5.26 5.39
N ARG A 399 12.27 -4.65 6.55
CA ARG A 399 11.91 -3.23 6.71
C ARG A 399 10.72 -2.85 5.84
N MET A 400 9.63 -3.59 5.98
CA MET A 400 8.38 -3.33 5.27
C MET A 400 7.20 -3.27 6.26
N THR A 401 6.11 -2.66 5.80
CA THR A 401 4.83 -2.65 6.53
C THR A 401 3.96 -3.72 5.90
N VAL A 402 3.53 -4.73 6.66
CA VAL A 402 2.72 -5.84 6.15
C VAL A 402 1.51 -6.07 7.04
N HIS A 403 0.34 -6.08 6.41
CA HIS A 403 -0.93 -6.36 7.06
C HIS A 403 -1.53 -7.63 6.47
N ILE A 404 -1.97 -8.56 7.32
CA ILE A 404 -2.57 -9.83 6.91
C ILE A 404 -3.99 -9.94 7.47
N VAL A 405 -4.95 -10.34 6.62
CA VAL A 405 -6.35 -10.48 7.00
C VAL A 405 -6.88 -11.83 6.51
N GLY A 406 -7.30 -12.70 7.42
CA GLY A 406 -8.12 -13.87 7.08
C GLY A 406 -9.49 -13.42 6.61
N LYS A 407 -9.86 -13.74 5.36
CA LYS A 407 -11.15 -13.36 4.73
C LYS A 407 -12.20 -14.43 4.90
N GLU A 408 -11.84 -15.66 4.59
CA GLU A 408 -12.71 -16.84 4.69
C GLU A 408 -11.92 -17.86 5.48
N VAL A 409 -12.18 -17.89 6.79
CA VAL A 409 -11.50 -18.75 7.75
C VAL A 409 -12.55 -19.20 8.74
N GLU A 410 -12.97 -20.45 8.63
CA GLU A 410 -14.02 -21.03 9.47
C GLU A 410 -13.40 -21.70 10.71
N GLU A 411 -14.23 -22.11 11.66
CA GLU A 411 -13.79 -22.86 12.85
C GLU A 411 -13.15 -24.21 12.47
N THR A 412 -13.56 -24.81 11.36
CA THR A 412 -13.06 -26.10 10.87
C THR A 412 -11.83 -25.99 9.97
N THR A 413 -11.46 -24.77 9.56
CA THR A 413 -10.31 -24.55 8.68
C THR A 413 -9.01 -24.96 9.37
N ARG A 414 -8.17 -25.72 8.65
CA ARG A 414 -6.88 -26.19 9.18
C ARG A 414 -5.87 -25.06 9.23
N VAL A 415 -5.02 -25.06 10.27
CA VAL A 415 -3.93 -24.09 10.42
C VAL A 415 -3.00 -24.09 9.22
N ALA A 416 -2.63 -25.28 8.72
CA ALA A 416 -1.77 -25.41 7.55
C ALA A 416 -2.32 -24.73 6.29
N ASP A 417 -3.64 -24.79 6.08
CA ASP A 417 -4.26 -24.16 4.92
C ASP A 417 -4.21 -22.63 5.03
N VAL A 418 -4.42 -22.06 6.22
CA VAL A 418 -4.18 -20.62 6.47
C VAL A 418 -2.72 -20.24 6.26
N CYS A 419 -1.77 -21.04 6.75
CA CYS A 419 -0.34 -20.79 6.56
C CYS A 419 0.03 -20.77 5.08
N LEU A 420 -0.43 -21.74 4.30
CA LEU A 420 -0.15 -21.82 2.86
C LEU A 420 -0.82 -20.69 2.08
N ALA A 421 -2.08 -20.37 2.39
CA ALA A 421 -2.76 -19.20 1.82
C ALA A 421 -1.98 -17.91 2.14
N THR A 422 -1.44 -17.79 3.36
CA THR A 422 -0.60 -16.67 3.78
C THR A 422 0.69 -16.60 2.97
N ALA A 423 1.44 -17.71 2.82
CA ALA A 423 2.65 -17.77 2.01
C ALA A 423 2.40 -17.33 0.56
N MET A 424 1.29 -17.81 -0.02
CA MET A 424 0.91 -17.49 -1.39
C MET A 424 0.57 -16.00 -1.55
N ALA A 425 -0.29 -15.46 -0.70
CA ALA A 425 -0.69 -14.06 -0.74
C ALA A 425 0.52 -13.13 -0.48
N PHE A 426 1.38 -13.48 0.47
CA PHE A 426 2.61 -12.73 0.77
C PHE A 426 3.55 -12.72 -0.43
N GLY A 427 3.81 -13.89 -1.03
CA GLY A 427 4.66 -14.02 -2.22
C GLY A 427 4.13 -13.17 -3.37
N ARG A 428 2.84 -13.26 -3.70
CA ARG A 428 2.20 -12.45 -4.75
C ARG A 428 2.29 -10.95 -4.47
N ALA A 429 2.08 -10.52 -3.22
CA ALA A 429 2.22 -9.13 -2.83
C ALA A 429 3.67 -8.64 -3.01
N LEU A 430 4.65 -9.41 -2.53
CA LEU A 430 6.07 -9.09 -2.66
C LEU A 430 6.50 -9.01 -4.14
N ARG A 431 6.01 -9.94 -4.97
CA ARG A 431 6.26 -9.95 -6.41
C ARG A 431 5.86 -8.62 -7.04
N VAL A 432 4.62 -8.19 -6.86
CA VAL A 432 4.14 -6.96 -7.51
C VAL A 432 4.76 -5.73 -6.88
N CYS A 433 4.94 -5.68 -5.55
CA CYS A 433 5.63 -4.57 -4.88
C CYS A 433 7.05 -4.35 -5.40
N SER A 434 7.75 -5.44 -5.72
CA SER A 434 9.14 -5.43 -6.20
C SER A 434 9.27 -5.34 -7.72
N MET A 435 8.18 -5.32 -8.48
CA MET A 435 8.22 -5.03 -9.92
C MET A 435 8.58 -3.56 -10.16
N VAL A 436 9.30 -3.32 -11.26
CA VAL A 436 9.64 -1.98 -11.73
C VAL A 436 8.44 -1.38 -12.45
N ASP A 437 8.05 -0.17 -12.07
CA ASP A 437 7.04 0.60 -12.79
C ASP A 437 7.73 1.57 -13.76
N GLN A 438 7.61 1.29 -15.06
CA GLN A 438 8.27 2.07 -16.10
C GLN A 438 7.85 3.56 -16.09
N ARG A 439 6.63 3.85 -15.67
CA ARG A 439 6.09 5.23 -15.58
C ARG A 439 6.86 6.08 -14.57
N ARG A 440 7.53 5.44 -13.61
CA ARG A 440 8.31 6.13 -12.57
C ARG A 440 9.67 6.62 -13.05
N ALA A 441 10.20 6.07 -14.15
CA ALA A 441 11.54 6.41 -14.66
C ALA A 441 12.62 6.43 -13.54
N GLY A 442 12.60 5.42 -12.66
CA GLY A 442 13.54 5.32 -11.54
C GLY A 442 13.27 6.25 -10.34
N THR A 443 12.19 7.03 -10.34
CA THR A 443 11.82 7.85 -9.19
C THR A 443 11.26 7.02 -8.04
N THR A 444 11.51 7.46 -6.81
CA THR A 444 10.97 6.83 -5.61
C THR A 444 9.47 7.06 -5.53
N ALA A 445 8.71 5.99 -5.27
CA ALA A 445 7.27 6.06 -5.05
C ALA A 445 6.92 6.67 -3.67
N SER A 446 7.29 7.92 -3.40
CA SER A 446 7.11 8.57 -2.11
C SER A 446 6.97 10.08 -2.29
N SER A 447 5.92 10.68 -1.70
CA SER A 447 5.74 12.13 -1.68
C SER A 447 6.82 12.86 -0.87
N LYS A 448 7.56 12.14 -0.02
CA LYS A 448 8.75 12.65 0.68
C LYS A 448 10.02 12.64 -0.19
N GLY A 449 9.94 12.14 -1.43
CA GLY A 449 11.05 12.03 -2.38
C GLY A 449 12.06 10.91 -2.08
N THR A 450 12.06 10.37 -0.86
CA THR A 450 12.95 9.29 -0.43
C THR A 450 12.20 8.18 0.33
N LEU A 451 12.80 6.99 0.30
CA LEU A 451 12.51 5.87 1.20
C LEU A 451 13.73 5.54 2.06
N SER A 452 14.81 6.33 2.00
CA SER A 452 16.02 6.10 2.80
C SER A 452 15.71 5.96 4.29
N VAL A 453 16.39 5.03 4.93
CA VAL A 453 16.41 4.85 6.39
C VAL A 453 17.17 5.99 7.04
#